data_AF-L8JMZ0-F1
#
_entry.id   AF-L8JMZ0-F1
#
_cell.length_a   1.000
_cell.length_b   1.000
_cell.length_c   1.000
_cell.angle_alpha   90.00
_cell.angle_beta   90.00
_cell.angle_gamma   90.00
#
_symmetry.space_group_name_H-M   'P 1'
#
loop_
_entity.id
_entity.type
_entity.pdbx_description
1 polymer ?
#
loop_
_entity_poly.entity_id
_entity_poly.type
_entity_poly.pdbx_seq_one_letter_code
_entity_poly.pdbx_strand_id
1 'polypeptide(L)' 'MSLSLLEYSKTILEKVSFDTILFAKEYKKAFLQLQGAERLQLKQWVRNLRTIRRW' A
#
# COMPACT_ATOMS: atom_id res chain seq x y z
N MET A 1 -9.94 5.77 17.62
CA MET A 1 -9.77 6.25 16.22
C MET A 1 -9.97 5.07 15.29
N SER A 2 -10.94 5.15 14.38
CA SER A 2 -11.17 4.14 13.37
C SER A 2 -10.08 4.21 12.31
N LEU A 3 -9.20 3.21 12.27
CA LEU A 3 -8.24 3.03 11.19
C LEU A 3 -9.01 2.83 9.89
N SER A 4 -8.78 3.72 8.91
CA SER A 4 -9.32 3.53 7.56
C SER A 4 -8.69 2.29 6.92
N LEU A 5 -9.44 1.60 6.04
CA LEU A 5 -8.94 0.40 5.36
C LEU A 5 -7.65 0.69 4.58
N LEU A 6 -7.51 1.93 4.09
CA LEU A 6 -6.30 2.47 3.49
C LEU A 6 -5.09 2.47 4.45
N GLU A 7 -5.23 2.99 5.68
CA GLU A 7 -4.12 3.04 6.65
C GLU A 7 -3.71 1.65 7.13
N TYR A 8 -4.69 0.78 7.36
CA TYR A 8 -4.42 -0.63 7.65
C TYR A 8 -3.61 -1.27 6.51
N SER A 9 -4.04 -1.06 5.27
CA SER A 9 -3.34 -1.56 4.08
C SER A 9 -1.92 -1.00 3.96
N LYS A 10 -1.71 0.30 4.19
CA LYS A 10 -0.37 0.92 4.19
C LYS A 10 0.55 0.30 5.24
N THR A 11 0.05 0.10 6.45
CA THR A 11 0.83 -0.50 7.54
C THR A 11 1.27 -1.92 7.20
N ILE A 12 0.38 -2.73 6.63
CA ILE A 12 0.73 -4.07 6.16
C ILE A 12 1.77 -3.97 5.04
N LEU A 13 1.56 -3.11 4.05
CA LEU A 13 2.48 -2.92 2.93
C LEU A 13 3.87 -2.45 3.37
N GLU A 14 3.98 -1.59 4.38
CA GLU A 14 5.27 -1.21 4.98
C GLU A 14 5.94 -2.39 5.67
N LYS A 15 5.17 -3.16 6.45
CA LYS A 15 5.69 -4.36 7.12
C LYS A 15 6.18 -5.40 6.13
N VAL A 16 5.51 -5.59 5.00
CA VAL A 16 5.94 -6.54 3.95
C VAL A 16 6.86 -5.90 2.90
N SER A 17 7.28 -4.64 3.08
CA SER A 17 8.08 -3.91 2.09
C SER A 17 9.50 -4.45 1.88
N PHE A 18 9.95 -5.38 2.73
CA PHE A 18 11.22 -6.08 2.57
C PHE A 18 11.14 -7.25 1.58
N ASP A 19 9.94 -7.80 1.35
CA ASP A 19 9.71 -8.95 0.48
C ASP A 19 8.87 -8.52 -0.72
N THR A 20 9.48 -8.46 -1.89
CA THR A 20 8.83 -7.98 -3.12
C THR A 20 7.67 -8.88 -3.59
N ILE A 21 7.74 -10.19 -3.31
CA ILE A 21 6.70 -11.15 -3.70
C ILE A 21 5.49 -10.99 -2.78
N LEU A 22 5.74 -10.91 -1.46
CA LEU A 22 4.68 -10.73 -0.48
C LEU A 22 4.04 -9.34 -0.60
N PHE A 23 4.84 -8.30 -0.86
CA PHE A 23 4.37 -6.95 -1.13
C PHE A 23 3.42 -6.91 -2.32
N ALA A 24 3.76 -7.54 -3.44
CA ALA A 24 2.90 -7.57 -4.62
C ALA A 24 1.55 -8.27 -4.35
N LYS A 25 1.56 -9.35 -3.56
CA LYS A 25 0.34 -10.08 -3.16
C LYS A 25 -0.56 -9.22 -2.27
N GLU A 26 -0.01 -8.64 -1.21
CA GLU A 26 -0.78 -7.80 -0.29
C GLU A 26 -1.22 -6.49 -0.94
N TYR A 27 -0.43 -5.92 -1.84
CA TYR A 27 -0.81 -4.73 -2.61
C TYR A 27 -2.01 -5.02 -3.50
N LYS A 28 -2.01 -6.15 -4.21
CA LYS A 28 -3.15 -6.55 -5.03
C LYS A 28 -4.40 -6.78 -4.17
N LYS A 29 -4.25 -7.38 -2.99
CA LYS A 29 -5.34 -7.62 -2.04
C LYS A 29 -5.95 -6.32 -1.52
N ALA A 30 -5.10 -5.40 -1.05
CA ALA A 30 -5.51 -4.05 -0.63
C ALA A 30 -6.18 -3.29 -1.78
N PHE A 31 -5.62 -3.35 -2.99
CA PHE A 31 -6.17 -2.67 -4.15
C PHE A 31 -7.56 -3.16 -4.56
N LEU A 32 -7.86 -4.45 -4.36
CA LEU A 32 -9.18 -5.03 -4.58
C LEU A 32 -10.19 -4.63 -3.47
N GLN A 33 -9.73 -4.54 -2.23
CA GLN A 33 -10.56 -4.16 -1.08
C GLN A 33 -10.91 -2.66 -1.05
N LEU A 34 -10.01 -1.80 -1.49
CA LEU A 34 -10.19 -0.35 -1.45
C LEU A 34 -11.14 0.14 -2.56
N GLN A 35 -11.90 1.20 -2.27
CA GLN A 35 -12.79 1.83 -3.25
C GLN A 35 -12.05 2.90 -4.08
N GLY A 36 -12.64 3.34 -5.19
CA GLY A 36 -11.95 4.09 -6.26
C GLY A 36 -11.05 5.26 -5.81
N ALA A 37 -11.50 6.07 -4.84
CA ALA A 37 -10.71 7.17 -4.27
C ALA A 37 -9.48 6.66 -3.48
N GLU A 38 -9.67 5.64 -2.65
CA GLU A 38 -8.62 5.03 -1.85
C GLU A 38 -7.59 4.30 -2.72
N ARG A 39 -8.01 3.69 -3.84
CA ARG A 39 -7.09 3.07 -4.82
C ARG A 39 -6.11 4.09 -5.41
N LEU A 40 -6.59 5.28 -5.73
CA LEU A 40 -5.76 6.39 -6.21
C LEU A 40 -4.76 6.80 -5.13
N GLN A 41 -5.20 6.95 -3.89
CA GLN A 41 -4.32 7.27 -2.77
C GLN A 41 -3.26 6.19 -2.52
N LEU A 42 -3.62 4.91 -2.63
CA LEU A 42 -2.68 3.79 -2.47
C LEU A 42 -1.63 3.81 -3.59
N LYS A 43 -2.04 4.04 -4.85
CA LYS A 43 -1.12 4.19 -5.98
C LYS A 43 -0.14 5.35 -5.79
N GLN A 44 -0.65 6.51 -5.36
CA GLN A 44 0.17 7.70 -5.11
C GLN A 44 1.20 7.42 -4.01
N TRP A 45 0.77 6.73 -2.94
CA TRP A 45 1.63 6.36 -1.83
C TRP A 45 2.74 5.40 -2.25
N VAL A 46 2.45 4.34 -3.01
CA VAL A 46 3.49 3.43 -3.54
C VAL A 46 4.46 4.16 -4.46
N ARG A 47 3.98 5.10 -5.27
CA ARG A 47 4.85 5.93 -6.13
C ARG A 47 5.79 6.79 -5.29
N ASN A 48 5.29 7.42 -4.22
CA ASN A 48 6.10 8.20 -3.29
C ASN A 48 7.11 7.35 -2.53
N LEU A 49 6.75 6.13 -2.10
CA LEU A 49 7.67 5.20 -1.46
C LEU A 49 8.87 4.86 -2.35
N ARG A 50 8.63 4.63 -3.65
CA ARG A 50 9.70 4.38 -4.62
C ARG A 50 10.59 5.61 -4.84
N THR A 51 10.02 6.81 -4.79
CA THR A 51 10.78 8.06 -4.92
C THR A 51 11.66 8.33 -3.69
N ILE A 52 11.17 8.00 -2.49
CA ILE A 52 11.89 8.20 -1.23
C ILE A 52 12.98 7.14 -1.03
N ARG A 53 12.72 5.88 -1.42
CA ARG A 53 13.72 4.81 -1.45
C ARG A 53 14.49 4.79 -2.77
N ARG A 54 15.03 5.94 -3.21
CA ARG A 54 16.12 5.95 -4.20
C ARG A 54 17.32 5.27 -3.53
N TRP A 55 17.51 3.99 -3.87
CA TRP A 55 18.80 3.31 -3.84
C TRP A 55 19.75 3.95 -4.87
#